data_AF-A0A3R8ZKI8-F1
#
_entry.id   AF-A0A3R8ZKI8-F1
#
_cell.length_a   1.000
_cell.length_b   1.000
_cell.length_c   1.000
_cell.angle_alpha   90.00
_cell.angle_beta   90.00
_cell.angle_gamma   90.00
#
_symmetry.space_group_name_H-M   'P 1'
#
loop_
_entity.id
_entity.type
_entity.pdbx_description
1 polymer ?
#
loop_
_entity_poly.entity_id
_entity_poly.type
_entity_poly.pdbx_seq_one_letter_code
_entity_poly.pdbx_strand_id
1 'polypeptide(L)'
;MWLPIQTAISMPADSSRKTLRGVINGHTFVVTVIQIGDGLFDYSLQVDGHAVSIPKVRMITSKGDGFQLGVTAAERHIEGLPRKP
;
A
#
# COMPACT_ATOMS: atom_id res chain seq x y z
N MET A 1 20.19 40.21 -18.74
CA MET A 1 20.57 38.84 -18.38
C MET A 1 19.39 38.22 -17.63
N TRP A 2 18.54 37.46 -18.31
CA TRP A 2 17.34 36.84 -17.72
C TRP A 2 17.46 35.33 -17.92
N LEU A 3 17.38 34.58 -16.83
CA LEU A 3 17.50 33.12 -16.79
C LEU A 3 16.22 32.47 -17.34
N PRO A 4 16.30 31.33 -18.05
CA PRO A 4 15.11 30.61 -18.48
C PRO A 4 14.45 29.95 -17.26
N ILE A 5 13.16 30.26 -17.03
CA ILE A 5 12.31 29.49 -16.12
C ILE A 5 12.12 28.13 -16.79
N GLN A 6 12.89 27.14 -16.38
CA GLN A 6 12.54 25.74 -16.60
C GLN A 6 11.29 25.47 -15.76
N THR A 7 10.13 25.74 -16.32
CA THR A 7 8.88 25.17 -15.85
C THR A 7 8.91 23.69 -16.25
N ALA A 8 9.61 22.88 -15.46
CA ALA A 8 9.35 21.46 -15.43
C ALA A 8 7.91 21.31 -14.91
N ILE A 9 6.96 21.27 -15.84
CA ILE A 9 5.62 20.77 -15.59
C ILE A 9 5.84 19.30 -15.20
N SER A 10 6.04 19.05 -13.90
CA SER A 10 6.00 17.71 -13.35
C SER A 10 4.59 17.21 -13.61
N MET A 11 4.47 16.36 -14.62
CA MET A 11 3.26 15.61 -14.93
C MET A 11 2.74 15.01 -13.61
N PRO A 12 1.45 15.16 -13.25
CA PRO A 12 0.93 14.48 -12.08
C PRO A 12 1.12 12.98 -12.30
N ALA A 13 1.89 12.35 -11.41
CA ALA A 13 2.08 10.91 -11.39
C ALA A 13 0.74 10.24 -11.03
N ASP A 14 -0.15 10.13 -12.01
CA ASP A 14 -1.55 9.71 -11.88
C ASP A 14 -1.69 8.20 -11.60
N SER A 15 -0.91 7.65 -10.65
CA SER A 15 -1.15 6.34 -9.99
C SER A 15 -0.02 5.90 -9.03
N SER A 16 0.63 6.81 -8.30
CA SER A 16 1.62 6.44 -7.27
C SER A 16 1.02 5.65 -6.11
N ARG A 17 -0.29 5.80 -5.85
CA ARG A 17 -1.02 5.09 -4.80
C ARG A 17 -2.12 4.22 -5.40
N LYS A 18 -2.19 2.96 -4.96
CA LYS A 18 -3.27 2.03 -5.31
C LYS A 18 -3.75 1.32 -4.06
N THR A 19 -5.04 1.01 -4.03
CA THR A 19 -5.70 0.39 -2.88
C THR A 19 -6.45 -0.86 -3.33
N LEU A 20 -6.28 -1.94 -2.59
CA LEU A 20 -7.04 -3.18 -2.70
C LEU A 20 -7.87 -3.34 -1.43
N ARG A 21 -9.16 -3.63 -1.60
CA ARG A 21 -10.09 -3.90 -0.50
C ARG A 21 -10.67 -5.31 -0.66
N GLY A 22 -10.77 -6.04 0.44
CA GLY A 22 -11.40 -7.35 0.46
C GLY A 22 -12.01 -7.68 1.82
N VAL A 23 -12.58 -8.87 1.94
CA VAL A 23 -13.20 -9.39 3.16
C VAL A 23 -12.71 -10.81 3.41
N ILE A 24 -12.25 -11.11 4.63
CA ILE A 24 -11.83 -12.44 5.08
C ILE A 24 -12.48 -12.68 6.45
N ASN A 25 -13.17 -13.80 6.64
CA ASN A 25 -13.81 -14.16 7.92
C ASN A 25 -14.73 -13.05 8.51
N GLY A 26 -15.38 -12.26 7.65
CA GLY A 26 -16.22 -11.13 8.05
C GLY A 26 -15.46 -9.84 8.41
N HIS A 27 -14.13 -9.86 8.38
CA HIS A 27 -13.28 -8.68 8.57
C HIS A 27 -12.99 -8.01 7.23
N THR A 28 -13.21 -6.70 7.15
CA THR A 28 -12.82 -5.92 5.97
C THR A 28 -11.34 -5.58 6.08
N PHE A 29 -10.56 -5.87 5.05
CA PHE A 29 -9.17 -5.41 4.98
C PHE A 29 -8.98 -4.43 3.82
N VAL A 30 -8.02 -3.53 3.99
CA VAL A 30 -7.59 -2.56 3.00
C VAL A 30 -6.07 -2.53 2.94
N VAL A 31 -5.53 -2.94 1.79
CA VAL A 31 -4.09 -2.83 1.48
C VAL A 31 -3.90 -1.62 0.59
N THR A 32 -3.06 -0.69 1.00
CA THR A 32 -2.64 0.42 0.15
C THR A 32 -1.18 0.25 -0.20
N VAL A 33 -0.84 0.27 -1.48
CA VAL A 33 0.53 0.30 -1.99
C VAL A 33 0.83 1.68 -2.52
N ILE A 34 1.94 2.27 -2.09
CA ILE A 34 2.41 3.59 -2.52
C ILE A 34 3.80 3.48 -3.09
N GLN A 35 4.10 4.26 -4.14
CA GLN A 35 5.47 4.44 -4.60
C GLN A 35 6.15 5.51 -3.72
N ILE A 36 7.28 5.15 -3.12
CA ILE A 36 8.05 6.02 -2.19
C ILE A 36 9.36 6.54 -2.79
N GLY A 37 9.72 6.09 -3.98
CA GLY A 37 10.92 6.52 -4.70
C GLY A 37 11.00 5.89 -6.08
N ASP A 38 12.15 6.03 -6.74
CA ASP A 38 12.37 5.46 -8.08
C ASP A 38 12.39 3.93 -8.01
N GLY A 39 11.31 3.32 -8.46
CA GLY A 39 11.14 1.86 -8.45
C GLY A 39 10.94 1.24 -7.07
N LEU A 40 10.71 2.04 -6.02
CA LEU A 40 10.48 1.55 -4.66
C LEU A 40 9.04 1.77 -4.21
N PHE A 41 8.47 0.73 -3.61
CA PHE A 41 7.11 0.72 -3.10
C PHE A 41 7.10 0.47 -1.58
N ASP A 42 6.12 1.06 -0.90
CA ASP A 42 5.75 0.74 0.47
C ASP A 42 4.29 0.31 0.48
N TYR A 43 3.88 -0.38 1.55
CA TYR A 43 2.49 -0.80 1.72
C TYR A 43 2.02 -0.61 3.15
N SER A 44 0.73 -0.35 3.30
CA SER A 44 0.05 -0.24 4.58
C SER A 44 -1.19 -1.11 4.60
N LEU A 45 -1.49 -1.70 5.75
CA LEU A 45 -2.65 -2.54 5.97
C LEU A 45 -3.58 -1.89 6.99
N GLN A 46 -4.88 -1.92 6.71
CA GLN A 46 -5.94 -1.68 7.68
C GLN A 46 -6.87 -2.89 7.74
N VAL A 47 -7.34 -3.24 8.93
CA VAL A 47 -8.37 -4.25 9.17
C VAL A 47 -9.48 -3.61 10.00
N ASP A 48 -10.71 -3.65 9.48
CA ASP A 48 -11.90 -3.01 10.06
C ASP A 48 -11.73 -1.52 10.37
N GLY A 49 -10.94 -0.82 9.55
CA GLY A 49 -10.62 0.61 9.74
C GLY A 49 -9.48 0.88 10.71
N HIS A 50 -8.88 -0.14 11.32
CA HIS A 50 -7.72 -0.01 12.20
C HIS A 50 -6.42 -0.30 11.46
N ALA A 51 -5.43 0.59 11.59
CA ALA A 51 -4.11 0.38 11.03
C ALA A 51 -3.43 -0.82 11.73
N VAL A 52 -2.93 -1.76 10.92
CA VAL A 52 -2.20 -2.93 11.40
C VAL A 52 -0.71 -2.67 11.24
N SER A 53 0.03 -2.81 12.34
CA SER A 53 1.50 -2.73 12.29
C SER A 53 2.05 -4.01 11.66
N ILE A 54 2.73 -3.85 10.53
CA ILE A 54 3.30 -4.93 9.74
C ILE A 54 4.81 -4.76 9.67
N PRO A 55 5.61 -5.84 9.82
CA PRO A 55 7.05 -5.74 9.71
C PRO A 55 7.41 -5.29 8.30
N LYS A 56 8.10 -4.15 8.20
CA LYS A 56 8.49 -3.58 6.90
C LYS A 56 9.51 -4.48 6.21
N VAL A 57 9.17 -4.93 5.00
CA VAL A 57 10.13 -5.54 4.09
C VAL A 57 10.99 -4.43 3.49
N ARG A 58 12.32 -4.55 3.62
CA ARG A 58 13.25 -3.45 3.30
C ARG A 58 13.27 -3.03 1.84
N MET A 59 12.82 -3.87 0.91
CA MET A 59 12.88 -3.58 -0.52
C MET A 59 11.69 -4.21 -1.25
N ILE A 60 10.79 -3.38 -1.75
CA ILE A 60 9.67 -3.80 -2.61
C ILE A 60 9.83 -3.03 -3.91
N THR A 61 10.14 -3.75 -4.98
CA THR A 61 10.46 -3.15 -6.29
C THR A 61 9.31 -3.22 -7.28
N SER A 62 8.17 -3.78 -6.87
CA SER A 62 6.98 -3.93 -7.69
C SER A 62 5.71 -3.63 -6.90
N LYS A 63 4.72 -3.02 -7.56
CA LYS A 63 3.37 -2.84 -7.00
C LYS A 63 2.72 -4.17 -6.66
N GLY A 64 2.93 -5.19 -7.49
CA GLY A 64 2.35 -6.53 -7.30
C GLY A 64 2.82 -7.19 -6.01
N ASP A 65 4.13 -7.12 -5.75
CA ASP A 65 4.74 -7.65 -4.52
C ASP A 65 4.19 -6.94 -3.29
N GLY A 66 4.03 -5.61 -3.36
CA GLY A 66 3.42 -4.83 -2.28
C GLY A 66 1.99 -5.29 -1.95
N PHE A 67 1.20 -5.65 -2.98
CA PHE A 67 -0.14 -6.20 -2.77
C PHE A 67 -0.10 -7.62 -2.20
N GLN A 68 0.74 -8.51 -2.72
CA GLN A 68 0.86 -9.87 -2.22
C GLN A 68 1.30 -9.88 -0.74
N LEU A 69 2.33 -9.11 -0.39
CA LEU A 69 2.79 -8.96 0.99
C LEU A 69 1.70 -8.36 1.88
N GLY A 70 0.95 -7.38 1.38
CA GLY A 70 -0.16 -6.77 2.11
C GLY A 70 -1.31 -7.74 2.37
N VAL A 71 -1.68 -8.56 1.37
CA VAL A 71 -2.74 -9.57 1.51
C VAL A 71 -2.30 -10.68 2.46
N THR A 72 -1.08 -11.20 2.33
CA THR A 72 -0.55 -12.20 3.26
C THR A 72 -0.49 -11.68 4.70
N ALA A 73 -0.15 -10.40 4.88
CA ALA A 73 -0.21 -9.77 6.20
C ALA A 73 -1.64 -9.63 6.72
N ALA A 74 -2.61 -9.33 5.85
CA ALA A 74 -4.03 -9.28 6.20
C ALA A 74 -4.55 -10.65 6.65
N GLU A 75 -4.25 -11.70 5.88
CA GLU A 75 -4.61 -13.08 6.21
C GLU A 75 -4.06 -13.47 7.58
N ARG A 76 -2.75 -13.32 7.80
CA ARG A 76 -2.11 -13.64 9.08
C ARG A 76 -2.68 -12.87 10.27
N HIS A 77 -2.99 -11.58 10.07
CA HIS A 77 -3.59 -10.78 11.13
C HIS A 77 -5.01 -11.26 11.46
N ILE A 78 -5.82 -11.55 10.43
CA ILE A 78 -7.21 -11.96 10.58
C ILE A 78 -7.33 -13.40 11.09
N GLU A 79 -6.38 -14.29 10.79
CA GLU A 79 -6.30 -15.63 11.37
C GLU A 79 -6.19 -15.60 12.91
N GLY A 80 -5.61 -14.52 13.47
CA GLY A 80 -5.54 -14.28 14.91
C GLY A 80 -6.79 -13.67 15.54
N LEU A 81 -7.82 -13.32 14.74
CA LEU A 81 -9.04 -12.66 15.20
C LEU A 81 -10.23 -13.65 15.28
N PRO A 82 -11.18 -13.42 16.21
CA PRO A 82 -12.42 -14.19 16.22
C PRO A 82 -13.25 -13.86 14.97
N ARG A 83 -13.81 -14.89 14.33
CA ARG A 83 -14.66 -14.71 13.14
C ARG A 83 -15.85 -13.80 13.45
N LYS A 84 -16.16 -12.88 12.52
CA LYS A 84 -17.35 -12.03 12.60
C LYS A 84 -18.56 -12.72 11.94
N PRO A 85 -19.76 -12.54 12.50
CA PRO A 85 -21.00 -13.06 11.94
C PRO A 85 -21.39 -12.37 10.64
#